data_AF-A0A257QBI9-F1
#
_entry.id   AF-A0A257QBI9-F1
#
_cell.length_a   1.000
_cell.length_b   1.000
_cell.length_c   1.000
_cell.angle_alpha   90.00
_cell.angle_beta   90.00
_cell.angle_gamma   90.00
#
_symmetry.space_group_name_H-M   'P 1'
#
loop_
_entity.id
_entity.type
_entity.pdbx_description
1 polymer ?
#
loop_
_entity_poly.entity_id
_entity_poly.type
_entity_poly.pdbx_seq_one_letter_code
_entity_poly.pdbx_strand_id
1 'polypeptide(L)'
;MINLILMEKMLVMHTITPRRTGLNQMRGLLFGLLLSGVVCLPMAHADSAPSVAQSPSSSPNPAQTPTAWSVPPAFLAGMAAIAQGDNAAVQTALTALGDNPLATYLQFRYLMDVAGQNVPAVRDFLQAHPDYIFSQNLKSRLLTRLNRQKNFTDYQTIEALPPALKATPTRLCQSWQAAEQTATLTPEQIAAAEQLWAEGRSQPEACNPIFAWLKTKGNLNAALYAQRIRVSLAEGNTTLADYLVREAQKQKITGLNSLVTQWKTAQADPAAVLQAALASHPAIKAADEDQQALWTQAFIWLAKSNPQTADTLWTSNPAHWGLSTDAQAKITQLIALKAAYTRLPQAYGWLMALPASAQNQETQTWAARAALRSEDWPNLKVAIAAMPVDLSQTPEWQYWWARADAKLGDNEGAKARWQALTLTPDYYGFLAADRLDIAYPWPKIPPLPTLDTTA
;
A
#
# COMPACT_ATOMS: atom_id res chain seq x y z
N MET A 1 13.65 -22.76 -30.46
CA MET A 1 12.33 -22.28 -30.96
C MET A 1 11.12 -22.90 -30.25
N ILE A 2 11.07 -24.21 -29.99
CA ILE A 2 9.91 -24.85 -29.32
C ILE A 2 9.79 -24.48 -27.83
N ASN A 3 10.89 -24.23 -27.11
CA ASN A 3 10.87 -23.81 -25.70
C ASN A 3 10.38 -22.36 -25.48
N LEU A 4 10.55 -21.46 -26.45
CA LEU A 4 10.12 -20.06 -26.33
C LEU A 4 8.58 -19.95 -26.45
N ILE A 5 7.96 -20.82 -27.25
CA ILE A 5 6.50 -20.87 -27.46
C ILE A 5 5.78 -21.45 -26.22
N LEU A 6 6.40 -22.40 -25.52
CA LEU A 6 5.83 -22.95 -24.27
C LEU A 6 5.91 -21.96 -23.09
N MET A 7 6.99 -21.17 -22.98
CA MET A 7 7.10 -20.12 -21.95
C MET A 7 6.09 -18.98 -22.18
N GLU A 8 5.84 -18.57 -23.42
CA GLU A 8 4.83 -17.53 -23.72
C GLU A 8 3.41 -17.96 -23.34
N LYS A 9 3.06 -19.24 -23.51
CA LYS A 9 1.74 -19.76 -23.11
C LYS A 9 1.56 -19.91 -21.60
N MET A 10 2.63 -20.19 -20.85
CA MET A 10 2.55 -20.33 -19.38
C MET A 10 2.53 -18.98 -18.65
N LEU A 11 3.19 -17.93 -19.15
CA LEU A 11 3.31 -16.66 -18.41
C LEU A 11 2.08 -15.76 -18.45
N VAL A 12 1.18 -15.90 -19.43
CA VAL A 12 -0.14 -15.25 -19.40
C VAL A 12 -1.02 -15.81 -18.26
N MET A 13 -0.64 -16.95 -17.64
CA MET A 13 -1.41 -17.61 -16.59
C MET A 13 -0.94 -17.33 -15.15
N HIS A 14 0.20 -16.67 -14.88
CA HIS A 14 0.81 -16.69 -13.53
C HIS A 14 1.24 -15.36 -12.93
N THR A 15 0.60 -14.25 -13.28
CA THR A 15 0.69 -13.02 -12.48
C THR A 15 -0.54 -12.84 -11.61
N ILE A 16 -0.34 -13.15 -10.31
CA ILE A 16 -1.03 -12.67 -9.10
C ILE A 16 -2.09 -13.61 -8.47
N THR A 17 -1.64 -14.35 -7.45
CA THR A 17 -2.41 -14.72 -6.24
C THR A 17 -1.49 -14.59 -5.02
N PRO A 18 -1.82 -13.81 -3.98
CA PRO A 18 -1.08 -13.85 -2.73
C PRO A 18 -1.74 -14.89 -1.80
N ARG A 19 -1.03 -15.98 -1.47
CA ARG A 19 -1.44 -16.85 -0.37
C ARG A 19 -0.34 -16.90 0.69
N ARG A 20 -0.65 -16.31 1.84
CA ARG A 20 0.04 -16.49 3.12
C ARG A 20 0.10 -17.97 3.47
N THR A 21 1.26 -18.43 3.96
CA THR A 21 1.42 -19.29 5.16
C THR A 21 2.92 -19.52 5.40
N GLY A 22 3.36 -19.35 6.65
CA GLY A 22 4.72 -19.70 7.07
C GLY A 22 4.80 -21.13 7.61
N LEU A 23 6.02 -21.64 7.77
CA LEU A 23 6.45 -22.40 8.95
C LEU A 23 7.97 -22.65 8.93
N ASN A 24 8.51 -22.75 10.14
CA ASN A 24 9.89 -22.98 10.55
C ASN A 24 10.30 -24.47 10.52
N GLN A 25 11.63 -24.69 10.57
CA GLN A 25 12.39 -25.83 11.15
C GLN A 25 12.91 -26.97 10.24
N MET A 26 14.25 -27.16 10.26
CA MET A 26 15.04 -28.40 10.58
C MET A 26 16.52 -28.12 10.28
N ARG A 27 17.45 -28.00 11.25
CA ARG A 27 18.28 -29.02 11.94
C ARG A 27 19.05 -30.03 11.06
N GLY A 28 20.39 -29.90 11.03
CA GLY A 28 21.30 -30.92 11.57
C GLY A 28 22.34 -31.61 10.65
N LEU A 29 23.60 -31.66 11.16
CA LEU A 29 24.66 -32.69 10.99
C LEU A 29 25.50 -32.63 9.69
N LEU A 30 26.80 -32.96 9.58
CA LEU A 30 27.94 -33.27 10.47
C LEU A 30 29.19 -33.51 9.57
N PHE A 31 30.39 -33.36 10.16
CA PHE A 31 31.67 -34.06 9.91
C PHE A 31 32.48 -33.89 8.60
N GLY A 32 33.81 -33.74 8.78
CA GLY A 32 34.83 -34.01 7.75
C GLY A 32 36.22 -33.42 8.00
N LEU A 33 36.90 -33.83 9.08
CA LEU A 33 38.33 -33.59 9.32
C LEU A 33 39.20 -34.43 8.37
N LEU A 34 40.21 -33.84 7.72
CA LEU A 34 41.37 -34.58 7.20
C LEU A 34 42.64 -33.74 7.38
N LEU A 35 43.48 -34.20 8.31
CA LEU A 35 44.92 -33.92 8.38
C LEU A 35 45.63 -34.66 7.26
N SER A 36 46.64 -34.03 6.65
CA SER A 36 47.85 -34.71 6.19
C SER A 36 48.96 -33.66 6.05
N GLY A 37 49.99 -33.77 6.90
CA GLY A 37 51.24 -33.04 6.76
C GLY A 37 52.25 -33.84 5.96
N VAL A 38 53.13 -33.14 5.24
CA VAL A 38 54.44 -33.64 4.80
C VAL A 38 55.47 -32.52 4.90
N VAL A 39 56.67 -32.93 5.27
CA VAL A 39 57.84 -32.21 5.79
C VAL A 39 58.76 -31.68 4.67
N CYS A 40 59.34 -30.49 4.89
CA CYS A 40 60.70 -29.95 4.57
C CYS A 40 61.66 -30.82 3.72
N LEU A 41 62.51 -30.31 2.80
CA LEU A 41 63.62 -29.32 2.91
C LEU A 41 64.31 -29.16 1.49
N PRO A 42 65.39 -28.38 1.26
CA PRO A 42 65.53 -27.42 0.16
C PRO A 42 66.60 -27.79 -0.88
N MET A 43 66.68 -27.05 -1.99
CA MET A 43 67.93 -26.93 -2.77
C MET A 43 68.13 -25.50 -3.26
N ALA A 44 69.26 -24.94 -2.83
CA ALA A 44 69.85 -23.71 -3.33
C ALA A 44 70.60 -23.99 -4.63
N HIS A 45 70.52 -23.09 -5.61
CA HIS A 45 71.62 -22.79 -6.53
C HIS A 45 71.66 -21.28 -6.75
N ALA A 46 72.83 -20.73 -6.46
CA ALA A 46 73.21 -19.36 -6.68
C ALA A 46 73.70 -19.20 -8.13
N ASP A 47 73.35 -18.08 -8.76
CA ASP A 47 74.14 -17.49 -9.85
C ASP A 47 74.15 -15.97 -9.67
N SER A 48 75.33 -15.40 -9.93
CA SER A 48 75.79 -14.10 -9.49
C SER A 48 75.80 -13.05 -10.62
N ALA A 49 75.26 -11.87 -10.30
CA ALA A 49 75.66 -10.49 -10.69
C ALA A 49 75.48 -10.03 -12.17
N PRO A 50 75.33 -8.71 -12.47
CA PRO A 50 75.69 -7.56 -11.64
C PRO A 50 74.63 -6.47 -11.41
N SER A 51 74.94 -5.68 -10.38
CA SER A 51 74.36 -4.43 -9.91
C SER A 51 74.29 -3.34 -10.99
N VAL A 52 73.11 -2.72 -11.12
CA VAL A 52 72.98 -1.32 -11.55
C VAL A 52 72.13 -0.59 -10.51
N ALA A 53 72.64 0.57 -10.13
CA ALA A 53 72.22 1.37 -8.99
C ALA A 53 70.75 1.79 -8.99
N GLN A 54 70.22 1.84 -7.78
CA GLN A 54 68.90 2.30 -7.38
C GLN A 54 68.69 3.78 -7.73
N SER A 55 67.61 4.08 -8.46
CA SER A 55 66.90 5.34 -8.30
C SER A 55 65.95 5.19 -7.10
N PRO A 56 65.90 6.13 -6.13
CA PRO A 56 64.96 6.01 -5.03
C PRO A 56 63.54 6.19 -5.56
N SER A 57 62.82 5.08 -5.66
CA SER A 57 61.37 5.10 -5.74
C SER A 57 60.86 5.77 -4.46
N SER A 58 60.36 7.01 -4.60
CA SER A 58 59.51 7.63 -3.60
C SER A 58 58.37 6.68 -3.30
N SER A 59 58.41 6.01 -2.14
CA SER A 59 57.29 5.26 -1.61
C SER A 59 56.06 6.16 -1.65
N PRO A 60 54.92 5.69 -2.20
CA PRO A 60 53.66 6.39 -1.97
C PRO A 60 53.47 6.46 -0.46
N ASN A 61 53.31 7.67 0.06
CA ASN A 61 52.87 7.93 1.41
C ASN A 61 51.71 6.94 1.72
N PRO A 62 51.78 6.10 2.77
CA PRO A 62 50.70 5.18 3.05
C PRO A 62 49.43 6.03 3.21
N ALA A 63 48.47 5.80 2.30
CA ALA A 63 47.17 6.41 2.35
C ALA A 63 46.67 6.26 3.79
N GLN A 64 46.42 7.39 4.45
CA GLN A 64 45.86 7.40 5.79
C GLN A 64 44.57 6.57 5.72
N THR A 65 44.60 5.37 6.30
CA THR A 65 43.41 4.55 6.48
C THR A 65 42.39 5.42 7.19
N PRO A 66 41.17 5.60 6.65
CA PRO A 66 40.13 6.37 7.31
C PRO A 66 40.01 5.88 8.75
N THR A 67 40.25 6.75 9.72
CA THR A 67 40.19 6.38 11.14
C THR A 67 38.79 5.84 11.40
N ALA A 68 38.69 4.56 11.78
CA ALA A 68 37.42 3.92 12.06
C ALA A 68 36.69 4.70 13.15
N TRP A 69 35.58 5.34 12.79
CA TRP A 69 34.70 6.00 13.75
C TRP A 69 34.31 5.01 14.86
N SER A 70 34.45 5.41 16.12
CA SER A 70 34.10 4.61 17.30
C SER A 70 33.03 5.29 18.15
N VAL A 71 32.12 4.50 18.72
CA VAL A 71 31.05 5.00 19.59
C VAL A 71 31.61 5.55 20.92
N PRO A 72 31.26 6.77 21.37
CA PRO A 72 31.74 7.33 22.63
C PRO A 72 31.34 6.48 23.85
N PRO A 73 32.23 6.24 24.84
CA PRO A 73 31.90 5.47 26.05
C PRO A 73 30.72 6.05 26.84
N ALA A 74 30.59 7.38 26.91
CA ALA A 74 29.48 8.06 27.56
C ALA A 74 28.11 7.70 26.94
N PHE A 75 28.06 7.49 25.62
CA PHE A 75 26.84 7.06 24.95
C PHE A 75 26.44 5.64 25.37
N LEU A 76 27.39 4.71 25.42
CA LEU A 76 27.15 3.34 25.87
C LEU A 76 26.70 3.29 27.34
N ALA A 77 27.36 4.07 28.21
CA ALA A 77 26.99 4.20 29.61
C ALA A 77 25.56 4.77 29.79
N GLY A 78 25.20 5.80 29.02
CA GLY A 78 23.85 6.36 29.02
C GLY A 78 22.79 5.37 28.57
N MET A 79 23.05 4.61 27.50
CA MET A 79 22.13 3.57 27.04
C MET A 79 21.93 2.46 28.08
N ALA A 80 22.98 2.08 28.82
CA ALA A 80 22.89 1.14 29.92
C ALA A 80 22.08 1.71 31.11
N ALA A 81 22.29 2.99 31.45
CA ALA A 81 21.55 3.67 32.50
C ALA A 81 20.04 3.76 32.20
N ILE A 82 19.66 4.02 30.94
CA ILE A 82 18.24 3.95 30.50
C ILE A 82 17.65 2.57 30.80
N ALA A 83 18.36 1.50 30.43
CA ALA A 83 17.88 0.13 30.65
C ALA A 83 17.70 -0.22 32.14
N GLN A 84 18.44 0.44 33.03
CA GLN A 84 18.37 0.26 34.48
C GLN A 84 17.36 1.19 35.16
N GLY A 85 16.84 2.20 34.45
CA GLY A 85 15.98 3.24 35.01
C GLY A 85 16.74 4.26 35.87
N ASP A 86 18.07 4.35 35.74
CA ASP A 86 18.90 5.32 36.47
C ASP A 86 18.91 6.68 35.75
N ASN A 87 17.90 7.49 36.03
CA ASN A 87 17.72 8.80 35.41
C ASN A 87 18.91 9.75 35.68
N ALA A 88 19.58 9.63 36.84
CA ALA A 88 20.70 10.50 37.20
C ALA A 88 21.93 10.17 36.34
N ALA A 89 22.25 8.89 36.19
CA ALA A 89 23.36 8.44 35.34
C ALA A 89 23.14 8.79 33.86
N VAL A 90 21.89 8.79 33.37
CA VAL A 90 21.57 9.26 32.01
C VAL A 90 21.91 10.75 31.85
N GLN A 91 21.57 11.60 32.82
CA GLN A 91 21.90 13.03 32.74
C GLN A 91 23.42 13.25 32.76
N THR A 92 24.15 12.51 33.59
CA THR A 92 25.63 12.55 33.59
C THR A 92 26.20 12.17 32.22
N ALA A 93 25.66 11.12 31.58
CA ALA A 93 26.08 10.70 30.24
C ALA A 93 25.78 11.76 29.17
N LEU A 94 24.61 12.41 29.23
CA LEU A 94 24.25 13.50 28.32
C LEU A 94 25.19 14.70 28.47
N THR A 95 25.49 15.12 29.70
CA THR A 95 26.46 16.20 29.95
C THR A 95 27.85 15.85 29.43
N ALA A 96 28.30 14.60 29.63
CA ALA A 96 29.61 14.14 29.15
C ALA A 96 29.71 14.07 27.62
N LEU A 97 28.59 13.87 26.91
CA LEU A 97 28.57 13.87 25.44
C LEU A 97 28.65 15.27 24.83
N GLY A 98 28.18 16.31 25.51
CA GLY A 98 28.20 17.69 25.01
C GLY A 98 27.57 17.82 23.62
N ASP A 99 28.29 18.45 22.69
CA ASP A 99 27.84 18.70 21.31
C ASP A 99 27.94 17.48 20.38
N ASN A 100 28.27 16.29 20.91
CA ASN A 100 28.32 15.08 20.10
C ASN A 100 26.93 14.77 19.50
N PRO A 101 26.80 14.46 18.19
CA PRO A 101 25.50 14.16 17.57
C PRO A 101 24.72 13.02 18.24
N LEU A 102 25.39 12.11 18.94
CA LEU A 102 24.75 11.02 19.68
C LEU A 102 24.08 11.48 20.99
N ALA A 103 24.39 12.69 21.49
CA ALA A 103 23.74 13.27 22.67
C ALA A 103 22.23 13.41 22.44
N THR A 104 21.82 13.98 21.29
CA THR A 104 20.40 14.16 20.98
C THR A 104 19.69 12.82 20.79
N TYR A 105 20.36 11.82 20.22
CA TYR A 105 19.79 10.48 20.13
C TYR A 105 19.63 9.82 21.51
N LEU A 106 20.63 9.95 22.39
CA LEU A 106 20.53 9.45 23.77
C LEU A 106 19.39 10.14 24.53
N GLN A 107 19.24 11.45 24.37
CA GLN A 107 18.14 12.22 24.97
C GLN A 107 16.77 11.73 24.47
N PHE A 108 16.61 11.54 23.16
CA PHE A 108 15.40 10.94 22.60
C PHE A 108 15.11 9.57 23.22
N ARG A 109 16.12 8.69 23.29
CA ARG A 109 15.96 7.33 23.85
C ARG A 109 15.53 7.35 25.30
N TYR A 110 16.10 8.25 26.09
CA TYR A 110 15.69 8.47 27.47
C TYR A 110 14.24 8.92 27.56
N LEU A 111 13.88 9.97 26.81
CA LEU A 111 12.54 10.54 26.79
C LEU A 111 11.48 9.54 26.36
N MET A 112 11.80 8.58 25.48
CA MET A 112 10.88 7.52 25.11
C MET A 112 10.38 6.72 26.33
N ASP A 113 11.22 6.47 27.32
CA ASP A 113 10.84 5.65 28.48
C ASP A 113 10.14 6.46 29.57
N VAL A 114 10.57 7.70 29.80
CA VAL A 114 9.97 8.61 30.78
C VAL A 114 8.88 9.53 30.22
N ALA A 115 8.48 9.36 28.95
CA ALA A 115 7.69 10.36 28.21
C ALA A 115 6.48 10.94 29.00
N GLY A 116 5.68 10.10 29.64
CA GLY A 116 4.50 10.58 30.40
C GLY A 116 4.75 10.94 31.86
N GLN A 117 5.99 10.82 32.34
CA GLN A 117 6.41 11.33 33.64
C GLN A 117 7.00 12.74 33.53
N ASN A 118 7.53 13.09 32.35
CA ASN A 118 8.17 14.38 32.11
C ASN A 118 7.66 15.02 30.80
N VAL A 119 6.38 15.39 30.80
CA VAL A 119 5.73 16.10 29.69
C VAL A 119 6.49 17.36 29.28
N PRO A 120 6.98 18.22 30.21
CA PRO A 120 7.75 19.40 29.83
C PRO A 120 9.03 19.06 29.05
N ALA A 121 9.80 18.06 29.47
CA ALA A 121 11.03 17.71 28.75
C ALA A 121 10.76 17.16 27.34
N VAL A 122 9.67 16.39 27.15
CA VAL A 122 9.26 15.96 25.81
C VAL A 122 8.81 17.14 24.96
N ARG A 123 8.01 18.05 25.53
CA ARG A 123 7.58 19.28 24.85
C ARG A 123 8.79 20.08 24.34
N ASP A 124 9.76 20.32 25.20
CA ASP A 124 10.95 21.10 24.88
C ASP A 124 11.80 20.41 23.81
N PHE A 125 11.92 19.07 23.88
CA PHE A 125 12.59 18.27 22.85
C PHE A 125 11.91 18.37 21.47
N LEU A 126 10.58 18.27 21.43
CA LEU A 126 9.81 18.36 20.17
C LEU A 126 9.90 19.76 19.55
N GLN A 127 9.99 20.81 20.36
CA GLN A 127 10.20 22.18 19.89
C GLN A 127 11.60 22.38 19.32
N ALA A 128 12.63 21.81 19.96
CA ALA A 128 14.02 21.93 19.53
C ALA A 128 14.34 21.08 18.28
N HIS A 129 13.69 19.92 18.14
CA HIS A 129 14.04 18.93 17.11
C HIS A 129 12.81 18.41 16.33
N PRO A 130 12.01 19.28 15.69
CA PRO A 130 10.78 18.86 15.01
C PRO A 130 11.03 18.03 13.74
N ASP A 131 12.16 18.23 13.08
CA ASP A 131 12.57 17.63 11.81
C ASP A 131 13.24 16.25 11.97
N TYR A 132 13.57 15.87 13.20
CA TYR A 132 14.23 14.61 13.47
C TYR A 132 13.28 13.43 13.24
N ILE A 133 13.77 12.39 12.55
CA ILE A 133 12.95 11.24 12.11
C ILE A 133 12.22 10.53 13.27
N PHE A 134 12.77 10.61 14.47
CA PHE A 134 12.24 9.95 15.66
C PHE A 134 11.31 10.82 16.52
N SER A 135 11.22 12.13 16.25
CA SER A 135 10.35 13.05 17.02
C SER A 135 8.87 12.70 16.85
N GLN A 136 8.47 12.22 15.67
CA GLN A 136 7.11 11.71 15.45
C GLN A 136 6.76 10.54 16.38
N ASN A 137 7.71 9.62 16.60
CA ASN A 137 7.49 8.47 17.47
C ASN A 137 7.37 8.91 18.94
N LEU A 138 8.26 9.80 19.39
CA LEU A 138 8.21 10.36 20.74
C LEU A 138 6.87 11.06 21.02
N LYS A 139 6.46 11.97 20.12
CA LYS A 139 5.17 12.65 20.20
C LYS A 139 4.01 11.64 20.26
N SER A 140 4.01 10.66 19.36
CA SER A 140 2.95 9.64 19.31
C SER A 140 2.84 8.84 20.63
N ARG A 141 3.98 8.40 21.19
CA ARG A 141 4.04 7.65 22.44
C ARG A 141 3.54 8.48 23.63
N LEU A 142 3.90 9.76 23.69
CA LEU A 142 3.42 10.68 24.72
C LEU A 142 1.91 10.88 24.62
N LEU A 143 1.39 11.25 23.45
CA LEU A 143 -0.05 11.49 23.26
C LEU A 143 -0.91 10.27 23.60
N THR A 144 -0.48 9.07 23.23
CA THR A 144 -1.16 7.82 23.61
C THR A 144 -1.20 7.65 25.13
N ARG A 145 -0.13 8.01 25.84
CA ARG A 145 -0.10 7.94 27.30
C ARG A 145 -0.99 9.01 27.95
N LEU A 146 -0.95 10.25 27.47
CA LEU A 146 -1.79 11.35 27.95
C LEU A 146 -3.28 11.05 27.77
N ASN A 147 -3.67 10.48 26.63
CA ASN A 147 -5.06 10.07 26.39
C ASN A 147 -5.51 8.99 27.38
N ARG A 148 -4.69 7.96 27.66
CA ARG A 148 -5.01 6.94 28.69
C ARG A 148 -5.12 7.53 30.11
N GLN A 149 -4.29 8.52 30.42
CA GLN A 149 -4.31 9.22 31.70
C GLN A 149 -5.44 10.26 31.79
N LYS A 150 -6.19 10.47 30.70
CA LYS A 150 -7.21 11.54 30.58
C LYS A 150 -6.65 12.95 30.81
N ASN A 151 -5.35 13.13 30.60
CA ASN A 151 -4.71 14.44 30.68
C ASN A 151 -4.86 15.16 29.33
N PHE A 152 -6.07 15.66 29.09
CA PHE A 152 -6.45 16.21 27.78
C PHE A 152 -5.88 17.61 27.53
N THR A 153 -5.63 18.41 28.57
CA THR A 153 -4.98 19.71 28.45
C THR A 153 -3.55 19.58 27.91
N ASP A 154 -2.75 18.68 28.51
CA ASP A 154 -1.40 18.42 27.99
C ASP A 154 -1.46 17.73 26.62
N TYR A 155 -2.44 16.85 26.40
CA TYR A 155 -2.62 16.22 25.08
C TYR A 155 -2.73 17.28 23.98
N GLN A 156 -3.60 18.28 24.16
CA GLN A 156 -3.78 19.34 23.16
C GLN A 156 -2.53 20.18 22.96
N THR A 157 -1.85 20.52 24.06
CA THR A 157 -0.60 21.27 24.02
C THR A 157 0.45 20.54 23.17
N ILE A 158 0.62 19.23 23.39
CA ILE A 158 1.57 18.40 22.64
C ILE A 158 1.11 18.16 21.20
N GLU A 159 -0.19 17.98 20.95
CA GLU A 159 -0.74 17.75 19.61
C GLU A 159 -0.47 18.95 18.69
N ALA A 160 -0.53 20.17 19.22
CA ALA A 160 -0.29 21.41 18.48
C ALA A 160 1.17 21.64 18.06
N LEU A 161 2.14 20.94 18.67
CA LEU A 161 3.56 21.11 18.35
C LEU A 161 3.95 20.35 17.07
N PRO A 162 4.95 20.81 16.30
CA PRO A 162 5.55 19.98 15.26
C PRO A 162 6.31 18.78 15.87
N PRO A 163 6.56 17.71 15.10
CA PRO A 163 6.02 17.45 13.76
C PRO A 163 4.54 17.03 13.78
N ALA A 164 3.85 17.27 12.65
CA ALA A 164 2.52 16.74 12.43
C ALA A 164 2.57 15.21 12.33
N LEU A 165 1.66 14.52 13.02
CA LEU A 165 1.52 13.08 12.91
C LEU A 165 0.50 12.73 11.82
N LYS A 166 0.63 11.53 11.25
CA LYS A 166 -0.38 10.99 10.33
C LYS A 166 -1.74 10.91 11.04
N ALA A 167 -2.76 11.50 10.40
CA ALA A 167 -4.15 11.46 10.85
C ALA A 167 -4.77 10.06 10.67
N THR A 168 -4.45 9.15 11.60
CA THR A 168 -5.09 7.83 11.68
C THR A 168 -6.43 7.94 12.42
N PRO A 169 -7.42 7.04 12.20
CA PRO A 169 -8.68 7.05 12.94
C PRO A 169 -8.48 7.04 14.46
N THR A 170 -7.51 6.27 14.96
CA THR A 170 -7.13 6.29 16.39
C THR A 170 -6.71 7.68 16.86
N ARG A 171 -5.81 8.35 16.12
CA ARG A 171 -5.29 9.68 16.50
C ARG A 171 -6.38 10.75 16.42
N LEU A 172 -7.20 10.74 15.37
CA LEU A 172 -8.33 11.65 15.19
C LEU A 172 -9.35 11.51 16.32
N CYS A 173 -9.75 10.28 16.65
CA CYS A 173 -10.69 10.06 17.74
C CYS A 173 -10.13 10.48 19.11
N GLN A 174 -8.84 10.24 19.37
CA GLN A 174 -8.18 10.69 20.59
C GLN A 174 -8.10 12.22 20.68
N SER A 175 -7.86 12.91 19.56
CA SER A 175 -7.83 14.37 19.54
C SER A 175 -9.21 14.99 19.69
N TRP A 176 -10.25 14.43 19.06
CA TRP A 176 -11.63 14.87 19.27
C TRP A 176 -12.12 14.60 20.69
N GLN A 177 -11.76 13.45 21.28
CA GLN A 177 -12.05 13.19 22.69
C GLN A 177 -11.37 14.22 23.59
N ALA A 178 -10.11 14.57 23.33
CA ALA A 178 -9.43 15.60 24.09
C ALA A 178 -10.12 16.97 23.95
N ALA A 179 -10.48 17.35 22.72
CA ALA A 179 -11.23 18.58 22.43
C ALA A 179 -12.61 18.63 23.08
N GLU A 180 -13.31 17.51 23.13
CA GLU A 180 -14.60 17.42 23.81
C GLU A 180 -14.44 17.66 25.32
N GLN A 181 -13.46 17.01 25.95
CA GLN A 181 -13.23 17.07 27.40
C GLN A 181 -12.68 18.43 27.87
N THR A 182 -12.06 19.20 26.97
CA THR A 182 -11.61 20.58 27.24
C THR A 182 -12.57 21.64 26.70
N ALA A 183 -13.76 21.25 26.21
CA ALA A 183 -14.76 22.15 25.62
C ALA A 183 -14.24 23.00 24.43
N THR A 184 -13.33 22.46 23.63
CA THR A 184 -12.77 23.08 22.41
C THR A 184 -13.11 22.33 21.13
N LEU A 185 -14.02 21.34 21.19
CA LEU A 185 -14.47 20.58 20.02
C LEU A 185 -15.24 21.48 19.05
N THR A 186 -14.80 21.56 17.80
CA THR A 186 -15.41 22.44 16.78
C THR A 186 -16.54 21.75 16.00
N PRO A 187 -17.46 22.50 15.37
CA PRO A 187 -18.48 21.93 14.49
C PRO A 187 -17.90 21.08 13.35
N GLU A 188 -16.76 21.47 12.77
CA GLU A 188 -16.09 20.72 11.71
C GLU A 188 -15.56 19.38 12.23
N GLN A 189 -15.03 19.36 13.45
CA GLN A 189 -14.58 18.13 14.10
C GLN A 189 -15.75 17.20 14.44
N ILE A 190 -16.90 17.75 14.86
CA ILE A 190 -18.13 16.98 15.07
C ILE A 190 -18.58 16.33 13.77
N ALA A 191 -18.68 17.10 12.69
CA ALA A 191 -19.07 16.58 11.38
C ALA A 191 -18.08 15.50 10.88
N ALA A 192 -16.77 15.71 11.06
CA ALA A 192 -15.77 14.71 10.72
C ALA A 192 -15.90 13.42 11.55
N ALA A 193 -16.25 13.53 12.83
CA ALA A 193 -16.49 12.39 13.71
C ALA A 193 -17.77 11.62 13.33
N GLU A 194 -18.84 12.32 12.93
CA GLU A 194 -20.05 11.72 12.37
C GLU A 194 -19.75 10.94 11.08
N GLN A 195 -18.97 11.52 10.16
CA GLN A 195 -18.57 10.85 8.92
C GLN A 195 -17.70 9.61 9.20
N LEU A 196 -16.73 9.71 10.12
CA LEU A 196 -15.91 8.56 10.52
C LEU A 196 -16.77 7.47 11.18
N TRP A 197 -17.75 7.86 11.99
CA TRP A 197 -18.70 6.91 12.58
C TRP A 197 -19.52 6.21 11.49
N ALA A 198 -19.93 6.92 10.44
CA ALA A 198 -20.79 6.42 9.38
C ALA A 198 -20.10 5.46 8.39
N GLU A 199 -18.80 5.21 8.53
CA GLU A 199 -18.08 4.24 7.70
C GLU A 199 -18.49 2.77 7.99
N GLY A 200 -18.38 1.90 6.98
CA GLY A 200 -18.82 0.50 7.01
C GLY A 200 -17.92 -0.46 7.78
N ARG A 201 -16.71 -0.01 8.10
CA ARG A 201 -15.73 -0.78 8.86
C ARG A 201 -15.87 -0.54 10.36
N SER A 202 -15.49 -1.55 11.14
CA SER A 202 -15.31 -1.37 12.58
C SER A 202 -14.18 -0.39 12.84
N GLN A 203 -14.47 0.65 13.63
CA GLN A 203 -13.48 1.66 13.99
C GLN A 203 -12.65 1.20 15.20
N PRO A 204 -11.43 1.74 15.40
CA PRO A 204 -10.63 1.44 16.58
C PRO A 204 -11.36 1.76 17.88
N GLU A 205 -11.08 1.01 18.94
CA GLU A 205 -11.69 1.19 20.27
C GLU A 205 -11.53 2.62 20.81
N ALA A 206 -10.44 3.30 20.44
CA ALA A 206 -10.18 4.70 20.79
C ALA A 206 -11.27 5.68 20.31
N CYS A 207 -12.12 5.27 19.36
CA CYS A 207 -13.26 6.05 18.88
C CYS A 207 -14.53 5.88 19.73
N ASN A 208 -14.61 4.86 20.58
CA ASN A 208 -15.80 4.60 21.39
C ASN A 208 -16.22 5.80 22.25
N PRO A 209 -15.31 6.54 22.92
CA PRO A 209 -15.70 7.70 23.73
C PRO A 209 -16.37 8.82 22.94
N ILE A 210 -15.75 9.26 21.83
CA ILE A 210 -16.32 10.34 21.01
C ILE A 210 -17.62 9.90 20.33
N PHE A 211 -17.75 8.64 19.95
CA PHE A 211 -19.00 8.10 19.40
C PHE A 211 -20.11 7.98 20.45
N ALA A 212 -19.77 7.61 21.69
CA ALA A 212 -20.70 7.64 22.79
C ALA A 212 -21.18 9.08 23.05
N TRP A 213 -20.27 10.06 22.99
CA TRP A 213 -20.63 11.47 23.11
C TRP A 213 -21.57 11.92 21.99
N LEU A 214 -21.26 11.66 20.71
CA LEU A 214 -22.14 11.97 19.57
C LEU A 214 -23.53 11.36 19.75
N LYS A 215 -23.60 10.13 20.24
CA LYS A 215 -24.87 9.46 20.55
C LYS A 215 -25.66 10.23 21.61
N THR A 216 -25.02 10.63 22.71
CA THR A 216 -25.70 11.36 23.81
C THR A 216 -26.15 12.76 23.41
N LYS A 217 -25.48 13.38 22.43
CA LYS A 217 -25.83 14.69 21.89
C LYS A 217 -26.91 14.63 20.79
N GLY A 218 -27.31 13.43 20.37
CA GLY A 218 -28.32 13.25 19.32
C GLY A 218 -27.79 13.44 17.90
N ASN A 219 -26.47 13.57 17.73
CA ASN A 219 -25.81 13.70 16.42
C ASN A 219 -26.03 12.46 15.55
N LEU A 220 -26.06 11.27 16.17
CA LEU A 220 -26.24 10.00 15.46
C LEU A 220 -27.73 9.72 15.18
N ASN A 221 -28.26 10.37 14.16
CA ASN A 221 -29.67 10.26 13.75
C ASN A 221 -29.97 9.01 12.90
N ALA A 222 -31.25 8.80 12.58
CA ALA A 222 -31.71 7.66 11.78
C ALA A 222 -31.03 7.55 10.41
N ALA A 223 -30.76 8.69 9.74
CA ALA A 223 -30.11 8.71 8.44
C ALA A 223 -28.65 8.23 8.52
N LEU A 224 -27.89 8.65 9.54
CA LEU A 224 -26.53 8.16 9.76
C LEU A 224 -26.52 6.66 10.10
N TYR A 225 -27.45 6.18 10.92
CA TYR A 225 -27.57 4.73 11.19
C TYR A 225 -27.86 3.95 9.91
N ALA A 226 -28.80 4.40 9.09
CA ALA A 226 -29.11 3.77 7.80
C ALA A 226 -27.90 3.78 6.87
N GLN A 227 -27.21 4.92 6.74
CA GLN A 227 -25.96 5.03 5.97
C GLN A 227 -24.92 4.01 6.45
N ARG A 228 -24.60 3.98 7.74
CA ARG A 228 -23.60 3.07 8.31
C ARG A 228 -23.98 1.61 8.10
N ILE A 229 -25.25 1.27 8.25
CA ILE A 229 -25.76 -0.08 7.96
C ILE A 229 -25.53 -0.44 6.49
N ARG A 230 -25.91 0.45 5.55
CA ARG A 230 -25.70 0.23 4.11
C ARG A 230 -24.23 -0.02 3.77
N VAL A 231 -23.33 0.87 4.22
CA VAL A 231 -21.90 0.70 3.91
C VAL A 231 -21.30 -0.52 4.60
N SER A 232 -21.76 -0.88 5.82
CA SER A 232 -21.33 -2.12 6.49
C SER A 232 -21.74 -3.35 5.69
N LEU A 233 -22.97 -3.38 5.18
CA LEU A 233 -23.48 -4.49 4.37
C LEU A 233 -22.75 -4.57 3.01
N ALA A 234 -22.47 -3.43 2.38
CA ALA A 234 -21.70 -3.37 1.13
C ALA A 234 -20.28 -3.92 1.28
N GLU A 235 -19.65 -3.71 2.44
CA GLU A 235 -18.35 -4.28 2.80
C GLU A 235 -18.42 -5.75 3.28
N GLY A 236 -19.63 -6.32 3.42
CA GLY A 236 -19.84 -7.68 3.89
C GLY A 236 -19.85 -7.84 5.42
N ASN A 237 -19.85 -6.75 6.17
CA ASN A 237 -19.86 -6.73 7.64
C ASN A 237 -21.29 -6.82 8.21
N THR A 238 -21.94 -7.96 7.98
CA THR A 238 -23.33 -8.22 8.42
C THR A 238 -23.48 -8.21 9.95
N THR A 239 -22.45 -8.63 10.69
CA THR A 239 -22.45 -8.61 12.16
C THR A 239 -22.51 -7.19 12.71
N LEU A 240 -21.76 -6.26 12.12
CA LEU A 240 -21.83 -4.85 12.47
C LEU A 240 -23.21 -4.27 12.13
N ALA A 241 -23.76 -4.58 10.96
CA ALA A 241 -25.10 -4.13 10.59
C ALA A 241 -26.17 -4.62 11.60
N ASP A 242 -26.14 -5.89 11.99
CA ASP A 242 -27.04 -6.46 13.00
C ASP A 242 -26.86 -5.77 14.37
N TYR A 243 -25.62 -5.46 14.76
CA TYR A 243 -25.33 -4.68 15.98
C TYR A 243 -25.92 -3.27 15.90
N LEU A 244 -25.75 -2.58 14.78
CA LEU A 244 -26.24 -1.22 14.57
C LEU A 244 -27.77 -1.14 14.63
N VAL A 245 -28.48 -2.13 14.10
CA VAL A 245 -29.95 -2.22 14.24
C VAL A 245 -30.35 -2.32 15.72
N ARG A 246 -29.70 -3.19 16.49
CA ARG A 246 -29.99 -3.32 17.94
C ARG A 246 -29.65 -2.04 18.70
N GLU A 247 -28.55 -1.38 18.36
CA GLU A 247 -28.16 -0.12 19.00
C GLU A 247 -29.12 1.02 18.65
N ALA A 248 -29.56 1.11 17.39
CA ALA A 248 -30.56 2.08 16.93
C ALA A 248 -31.91 1.91 17.67
N GLN A 249 -32.34 0.67 17.89
CA GLN A 249 -33.57 0.38 18.65
C GLN A 249 -33.49 0.91 20.09
N LYS A 250 -32.33 0.83 20.74
CA LYS A 250 -32.13 1.44 22.08
C LYS A 250 -32.25 2.97 22.05
N GLN A 251 -31.95 3.59 20.91
CA GLN A 251 -32.14 5.02 20.66
C GLN A 251 -33.56 5.36 20.15
N LYS A 252 -34.50 4.41 20.21
CA LYS A 252 -35.88 4.55 19.69
C LYS A 252 -35.96 4.80 18.17
N ILE A 253 -34.91 4.44 17.43
CA ILE A 253 -34.90 4.45 15.96
C ILE A 253 -35.40 3.08 15.48
N THR A 254 -36.49 3.06 14.73
CA THR A 254 -37.15 1.84 14.23
C THR A 254 -37.05 1.72 12.71
N GLY A 255 -37.52 0.60 12.14
CA GLY A 255 -37.57 0.40 10.67
C GLY A 255 -36.28 -0.14 10.03
N LEU A 256 -35.11 -0.02 10.67
CA LEU A 256 -33.83 -0.42 10.07
C LEU A 256 -33.61 -1.94 9.90
N ASN A 257 -34.43 -2.78 10.53
CA ASN A 257 -34.30 -4.24 10.42
C ASN A 257 -34.69 -4.75 9.01
N SER A 258 -35.65 -4.11 8.35
CA SER A 258 -36.06 -4.49 6.99
C SER A 258 -34.93 -4.28 5.99
N LEU A 259 -34.10 -3.26 6.18
CA LEU A 259 -32.91 -2.99 5.37
C LEU A 259 -31.93 -4.16 5.44
N VAL A 260 -31.54 -4.59 6.64
CA VAL A 260 -30.59 -5.71 6.79
C VAL A 260 -31.14 -7.01 6.19
N THR A 261 -32.42 -7.30 6.38
CA THR A 261 -33.08 -8.49 5.79
C THR A 261 -33.03 -8.45 4.26
N GLN A 262 -33.38 -7.32 3.64
CA GLN A 262 -33.35 -7.18 2.18
C GLN A 262 -31.94 -7.39 1.61
N TRP A 263 -30.92 -6.84 2.27
CA TRP A 263 -29.53 -7.02 1.85
C TRP A 263 -29.03 -8.45 2.02
N LYS A 264 -29.41 -9.15 3.11
CA LYS A 264 -29.10 -10.58 3.29
C LYS A 264 -29.73 -11.43 2.19
N THR A 265 -30.99 -11.15 1.82
CA THR A 265 -31.66 -11.82 0.69
C THR A 265 -30.94 -11.57 -0.63
N ALA A 266 -30.59 -10.31 -0.93
CA ALA A 266 -29.85 -9.96 -2.15
C ALA A 266 -28.42 -10.53 -2.17
N GLN A 267 -27.79 -10.72 -1.01
CA GLN A 267 -26.48 -11.36 -0.93
C GLN A 267 -26.57 -12.86 -1.26
N ALA A 268 -27.63 -13.53 -0.80
CA ALA A 268 -27.84 -14.95 -1.03
C ALA A 268 -28.17 -15.25 -2.51
N ASP A 269 -29.01 -14.42 -3.13
CA ASP A 269 -29.36 -14.54 -4.55
C ASP A 269 -29.52 -13.16 -5.21
N PRO A 270 -28.40 -12.55 -5.65
CA PRO A 270 -28.45 -11.23 -6.28
C PRO A 270 -29.19 -11.27 -7.63
N ALA A 271 -29.16 -12.39 -8.35
CA ALA A 271 -29.83 -12.51 -9.64
C ALA A 271 -31.35 -12.49 -9.47
N ALA A 272 -31.90 -13.25 -8.51
CA ALA A 272 -33.33 -13.26 -8.24
C ALA A 272 -33.86 -11.88 -7.82
N VAL A 273 -33.13 -11.16 -6.96
CA VAL A 273 -33.52 -9.79 -6.54
C VAL A 273 -33.54 -8.83 -7.73
N LEU A 274 -32.52 -8.86 -8.59
CA LEU A 274 -32.46 -8.01 -9.78
C LEU A 274 -33.53 -8.39 -10.82
N GLN A 275 -33.83 -9.68 -11.00
CA GLN A 275 -34.90 -10.15 -11.87
C GLN A 275 -36.28 -9.70 -11.37
N ALA A 276 -36.55 -9.79 -10.07
CA ALA A 276 -37.79 -9.32 -9.46
C ALA A 276 -37.96 -7.81 -9.60
N ALA A 277 -36.87 -7.05 -9.45
CA ALA A 277 -36.85 -5.61 -9.69
C ALA A 277 -37.18 -5.29 -11.16
N LEU A 278 -36.56 -6.01 -12.11
CA LEU A 278 -36.83 -5.85 -13.54
C LEU A 278 -38.30 -6.15 -13.89
N ALA A 279 -38.87 -7.23 -13.34
CA ALA A 279 -40.28 -7.56 -13.54
C ALA A 279 -41.22 -6.44 -13.06
N SER A 280 -40.77 -5.63 -12.10
CA SER A 280 -41.52 -4.53 -11.48
C SER A 280 -41.08 -3.16 -12.03
N HIS A 281 -40.94 -3.02 -13.36
CA HIS A 281 -40.42 -1.83 -14.05
C HIS A 281 -40.84 -0.45 -13.47
N PRO A 282 -42.12 -0.20 -13.07
CA PRO A 282 -42.49 1.09 -12.46
C PRO A 282 -41.76 1.39 -11.15
N ALA A 283 -41.43 0.36 -10.36
CA ALA A 283 -40.70 0.50 -9.09
C ALA A 283 -39.23 0.92 -9.28
N ILE A 284 -38.60 0.53 -10.40
CA ILE A 284 -37.22 0.95 -10.72
C ILE A 284 -37.10 2.47 -10.84
N LYS A 285 -38.08 3.12 -11.45
CA LYS A 285 -38.06 4.59 -11.62
C LYS A 285 -38.36 5.36 -10.32
N ALA A 286 -39.02 4.71 -9.36
CA ALA A 286 -39.39 5.29 -8.08
C ALA A 286 -38.45 4.88 -6.93
N ALA A 287 -37.29 4.30 -7.26
CA ALA A 287 -36.41 3.72 -6.27
C ALA A 287 -35.79 4.76 -5.35
N ASP A 288 -35.93 4.55 -4.04
CA ASP A 288 -35.28 5.36 -3.01
C ASP A 288 -33.77 5.04 -2.90
N GLU A 289 -33.07 5.79 -2.05
CA GLU A 289 -31.63 5.66 -1.85
C GLU A 289 -31.21 4.26 -1.35
N ASP A 290 -32.06 3.60 -0.55
CA ASP A 290 -31.80 2.27 0.01
C ASP A 290 -31.94 1.19 -1.07
N GLN A 291 -32.97 1.29 -1.92
CA GLN A 291 -33.19 0.41 -3.06
C GLN A 291 -32.08 0.57 -4.12
N GLN A 292 -31.70 1.80 -4.44
CA GLN A 292 -30.59 2.06 -5.38
C GLN A 292 -29.27 1.49 -4.84
N ALA A 293 -28.98 1.65 -3.54
CA ALA A 293 -27.81 1.08 -2.91
C ALA A 293 -27.83 -0.47 -2.93
N LEU A 294 -28.99 -1.07 -2.65
CA LEU A 294 -29.19 -2.52 -2.71
C LEU A 294 -28.95 -3.08 -4.11
N TRP A 295 -29.55 -2.49 -5.15
CA TRP A 295 -29.36 -2.95 -6.53
C TRP A 295 -27.94 -2.74 -7.02
N THR A 296 -27.31 -1.61 -6.68
CA THR A 296 -25.90 -1.37 -6.97
C THR A 296 -25.04 -2.48 -6.38
N GLN A 297 -25.27 -2.84 -5.12
CA GLN A 297 -24.52 -3.90 -4.47
C GLN A 297 -24.86 -5.29 -5.04
N ALA A 298 -26.12 -5.58 -5.35
CA ALA A 298 -26.53 -6.83 -5.97
C ALA A 298 -25.83 -7.04 -7.32
N PHE A 299 -25.74 -6.00 -8.15
CA PHE A 299 -24.95 -6.04 -9.38
C PHE A 299 -23.46 -6.27 -9.11
N ILE A 300 -22.90 -5.64 -8.07
CA ILE A 300 -21.49 -5.88 -7.70
C ILE A 300 -21.25 -7.34 -7.30
N TRP A 301 -22.14 -7.94 -6.49
CA TRP A 301 -22.05 -9.35 -6.13
C TRP A 301 -22.20 -10.26 -7.35
N LEU A 302 -23.20 -9.98 -8.19
CA LEU A 302 -23.47 -10.78 -9.38
C LEU A 302 -22.35 -10.67 -10.42
N ALA A 303 -21.81 -9.48 -10.68
CA ALA A 303 -20.68 -9.29 -11.60
C ALA A 303 -19.43 -10.07 -11.13
N LYS A 304 -19.22 -10.15 -9.81
CA LYS A 304 -18.10 -10.91 -9.23
C LYS A 304 -18.27 -12.43 -9.39
N SER A 305 -19.49 -12.95 -9.25
CA SER A 305 -19.76 -14.39 -9.30
C SER A 305 -20.08 -14.90 -10.71
N ASN A 306 -20.85 -14.14 -11.49
CA ASN A 306 -21.30 -14.45 -12.84
C ASN A 306 -21.43 -13.16 -13.69
N PRO A 307 -20.33 -12.67 -14.29
CA PRO A 307 -20.35 -11.45 -15.11
C PRO A 307 -21.26 -11.55 -16.34
N GLN A 308 -21.47 -12.75 -16.90
CA GLN A 308 -22.35 -12.94 -18.05
C GLN A 308 -23.83 -12.67 -17.69
N THR A 309 -24.30 -13.25 -16.58
CA THR A 309 -25.67 -12.99 -16.11
C THR A 309 -25.83 -11.54 -15.65
N ALA A 310 -24.80 -10.95 -15.03
CA ALA A 310 -24.81 -9.54 -14.67
C ALA A 310 -25.00 -8.64 -15.90
N ASP A 311 -24.23 -8.87 -16.97
CA ASP A 311 -24.35 -8.14 -18.23
C ASP A 311 -25.76 -8.30 -18.84
N THR A 312 -26.26 -9.54 -18.92
CA THR A 312 -27.59 -9.81 -19.49
C THR A 312 -28.69 -9.05 -18.76
N LEU A 313 -28.68 -9.05 -17.42
CA LEU A 313 -29.64 -8.28 -16.63
C LEU A 313 -29.44 -6.79 -16.81
N TRP A 314 -28.19 -6.31 -16.79
CA TRP A 314 -27.86 -4.91 -16.99
C TRP A 314 -28.44 -4.39 -18.31
N THR A 315 -28.18 -5.09 -19.42
CA THR A 315 -28.62 -4.70 -20.77
C THR A 315 -30.11 -4.88 -21.03
N SER A 316 -30.80 -5.70 -20.23
CA SER A 316 -32.25 -5.94 -20.36
C SER A 316 -33.09 -4.70 -20.01
N ASN A 317 -32.51 -3.72 -19.30
CA ASN A 317 -33.14 -2.44 -19.04
C ASN A 317 -32.23 -1.27 -19.48
N PRO A 318 -32.37 -0.79 -20.71
CA PRO A 318 -31.56 0.33 -21.20
C PRO A 318 -31.85 1.65 -20.47
N ALA A 319 -32.96 1.75 -19.71
CA ALA A 319 -33.25 2.90 -18.85
C ALA A 319 -32.54 2.79 -17.49
N HIS A 320 -31.21 2.73 -17.50
CA HIS A 320 -30.26 3.11 -16.42
C HIS A 320 -30.53 2.64 -14.96
N TRP A 321 -31.45 1.70 -14.74
CA TRP A 321 -31.85 1.16 -13.42
C TRP A 321 -32.28 2.20 -12.36
N GLY A 322 -32.55 3.45 -12.78
CA GLY A 322 -32.76 4.55 -11.83
C GLY A 322 -31.52 4.87 -10.97
N LEU A 323 -30.35 4.36 -11.34
CA LEU A 323 -29.11 4.52 -10.58
C LEU A 323 -28.35 5.77 -11.03
N SER A 324 -27.51 6.33 -10.14
CA SER A 324 -26.62 7.42 -10.49
C SER A 324 -25.64 7.03 -11.59
N THR A 325 -25.15 8.01 -12.36
CA THR A 325 -24.14 7.80 -13.41
C THR A 325 -22.89 7.11 -12.88
N ASP A 326 -22.49 7.42 -11.65
CA ASP A 326 -21.32 6.82 -11.00
C ASP A 326 -21.56 5.35 -10.65
N ALA A 327 -22.75 5.01 -10.16
CA ALA A 327 -23.13 3.63 -9.89
C ALA A 327 -23.16 2.82 -11.19
N GLN A 328 -23.73 3.38 -12.27
CA GLN A 328 -23.74 2.75 -13.58
C GLN A 328 -22.33 2.52 -14.15
N ALA A 329 -21.45 3.53 -14.06
CA ALA A 329 -20.07 3.42 -14.50
C ALA A 329 -19.34 2.32 -13.71
N LYS A 330 -19.48 2.30 -12.38
CA LYS A 330 -18.88 1.29 -11.51
C LYS A 330 -19.38 -0.13 -11.83
N ILE A 331 -20.67 -0.31 -12.09
CA ILE A 331 -21.26 -1.61 -12.40
C ILE A 331 -20.76 -2.12 -13.76
N THR A 332 -20.87 -1.31 -14.81
CA THR A 332 -20.44 -1.70 -16.17
C THR A 332 -18.95 -1.98 -16.22
N GLN A 333 -18.13 -1.14 -15.58
CA GLN A 333 -16.70 -1.37 -15.41
C GLN A 333 -16.41 -2.72 -14.76
N LEU A 334 -17.07 -3.03 -13.64
CA LEU A 334 -16.83 -4.27 -12.90
C LEU A 334 -17.26 -5.50 -13.71
N ILE A 335 -18.39 -5.43 -14.41
CA ILE A 335 -18.87 -6.49 -15.31
C ILE A 335 -17.80 -6.79 -16.37
N ALA A 336 -17.34 -5.76 -17.08
CA ALA A 336 -16.35 -5.91 -18.15
C ALA A 336 -14.99 -6.43 -17.64
N LEU A 337 -14.50 -5.93 -16.50
CA LEU A 337 -13.28 -6.43 -15.88
C LEU A 337 -13.42 -7.88 -15.44
N LYS A 338 -14.54 -8.25 -14.79
CA LYS A 338 -14.76 -9.63 -14.35
C LYS A 338 -14.91 -10.58 -15.53
N ALA A 339 -15.50 -10.14 -16.63
CA ALA A 339 -15.49 -10.87 -17.89
C ALA A 339 -14.07 -11.15 -18.37
N ALA A 340 -13.17 -10.15 -18.35
CA ALA A 340 -11.77 -10.33 -18.75
C ALA A 340 -11.00 -11.27 -17.82
N TYR A 341 -11.25 -11.20 -16.51
CA TYR A 341 -10.57 -12.03 -15.50
C TYR A 341 -10.99 -13.50 -15.61
N THR A 342 -12.27 -13.72 -15.89
CA THR A 342 -12.86 -15.05 -16.11
C THR A 342 -12.72 -15.53 -17.56
N ARG A 343 -12.06 -14.75 -18.43
CA ARG A 343 -11.74 -15.07 -19.83
C ARG A 343 -12.98 -15.26 -20.73
N LEU A 344 -14.05 -14.51 -20.46
CA LEU A 344 -15.21 -14.50 -21.34
C LEU A 344 -14.81 -13.94 -22.73
N PRO A 345 -15.26 -14.57 -23.83
CA PRO A 345 -14.98 -14.10 -25.20
C PRO A 345 -15.42 -12.65 -25.46
N GLN A 346 -16.48 -12.20 -24.80
CA GLN A 346 -17.06 -10.86 -24.96
C GLN A 346 -16.26 -9.76 -24.26
N ALA A 347 -15.29 -10.12 -23.41
CA ALA A 347 -14.61 -9.18 -22.52
C ALA A 347 -13.94 -8.01 -23.24
N TYR A 348 -13.30 -8.27 -24.39
CA TYR A 348 -12.68 -7.20 -25.19
C TYR A 348 -13.74 -6.17 -25.63
N GLY A 349 -14.84 -6.64 -26.23
CA GLY A 349 -15.91 -5.77 -26.70
C GLY A 349 -16.54 -4.97 -25.56
N TRP A 350 -16.80 -5.61 -24.42
CA TRP A 350 -17.36 -4.93 -23.25
C TRP A 350 -16.42 -3.86 -22.69
N LEU A 351 -15.12 -4.13 -22.59
CA LEU A 351 -14.14 -3.15 -22.10
C LEU A 351 -13.97 -1.96 -23.07
N MET A 352 -13.96 -2.22 -24.38
CA MET A 352 -13.84 -1.17 -25.40
C MET A 352 -15.11 -0.33 -25.53
N ALA A 353 -16.28 -0.87 -25.19
CA ALA A 353 -17.56 -0.17 -25.22
C ALA A 353 -17.86 0.66 -23.96
N LEU A 354 -17.02 0.60 -22.92
CA LEU A 354 -17.23 1.38 -21.69
C LEU A 354 -17.22 2.89 -22.00
N PRO A 355 -18.15 3.67 -21.41
CA PRO A 355 -18.11 5.12 -21.52
C PRO A 355 -16.85 5.68 -20.85
N ALA A 356 -16.45 6.90 -21.21
CA ALA A 356 -15.25 7.54 -20.66
C ALA A 356 -15.26 7.61 -19.11
N SER A 357 -16.42 7.77 -18.48
CA SER A 357 -16.58 7.78 -17.01
C SER A 357 -16.29 6.42 -16.34
N ALA A 358 -16.32 5.33 -17.10
CA ALA A 358 -16.05 3.96 -16.63
C ALA A 358 -14.68 3.43 -17.09
N GLN A 359 -13.93 4.23 -17.87
CA GLN A 359 -12.60 3.87 -18.34
C GLN A 359 -11.53 4.30 -17.33
N ASN A 360 -10.56 3.43 -17.08
CA ASN A 360 -9.35 3.74 -16.34
C ASN A 360 -8.16 2.90 -16.84
N GLN A 361 -6.99 3.10 -16.25
CA GLN A 361 -5.79 2.34 -16.60
C GLN A 361 -6.01 0.82 -16.52
N GLU A 362 -6.79 0.34 -15.55
CA GLU A 362 -7.07 -1.10 -15.38
C GLU A 362 -7.94 -1.63 -16.53
N THR A 363 -9.04 -0.95 -16.89
CA THR A 363 -9.91 -1.40 -17.99
C THR A 363 -9.18 -1.43 -19.33
N GLN A 364 -8.39 -0.41 -19.62
CA GLN A 364 -7.62 -0.31 -20.87
C GLN A 364 -6.52 -1.38 -20.94
N THR A 365 -5.82 -1.61 -19.83
CA THR A 365 -4.84 -2.70 -19.69
C THR A 365 -5.49 -4.05 -19.96
N TRP A 366 -6.66 -4.30 -19.38
CA TRP A 366 -7.37 -5.56 -19.56
C TRP A 366 -8.00 -5.72 -20.94
N ALA A 367 -8.33 -4.64 -21.63
CA ALA A 367 -8.78 -4.69 -23.02
C ALA A 367 -7.65 -5.20 -23.93
N ALA A 368 -6.46 -4.63 -23.80
CA ALA A 368 -5.28 -5.07 -24.52
C ALA A 368 -4.90 -6.53 -24.15
N ARG A 369 -4.97 -6.92 -22.86
CA ARG A 369 -4.75 -8.32 -22.44
C ARG A 369 -5.78 -9.29 -22.98
N ALA A 370 -7.05 -8.87 -23.11
CA ALA A 370 -8.10 -9.69 -23.69
C ALA A 370 -7.81 -9.97 -25.18
N ALA A 371 -7.47 -8.93 -25.95
CA ALA A 371 -7.06 -9.08 -27.36
C ALA A 371 -5.79 -9.92 -27.51
N LEU A 372 -4.80 -9.70 -26.65
CA LEU A 372 -3.56 -10.47 -26.64
C LEU A 372 -3.81 -11.97 -26.37
N ARG A 373 -4.71 -12.28 -25.44
CA ARG A 373 -5.06 -13.67 -25.09
C ARG A 373 -5.71 -14.42 -26.26
N SER A 374 -6.50 -13.74 -27.07
CA SER A 374 -7.08 -14.31 -28.29
C SER A 374 -6.17 -14.22 -29.51
N GLU A 375 -4.93 -13.73 -29.34
CA GLU A 375 -3.99 -13.43 -30.43
C GLU A 375 -4.60 -12.52 -31.52
N ASP A 376 -5.49 -11.61 -31.11
CA ASP A 376 -6.14 -10.65 -31.99
C ASP A 376 -5.25 -9.41 -32.12
N TRP A 377 -4.23 -9.53 -32.98
CA TRP A 377 -3.22 -8.49 -33.18
C TRP A 377 -3.77 -7.14 -33.67
N PRO A 378 -4.76 -7.08 -34.58
CA PRO A 378 -5.41 -5.82 -34.93
C PRO A 378 -6.08 -5.13 -33.73
N ASN A 379 -6.89 -5.86 -32.97
CA ASN A 379 -7.58 -5.30 -31.81
C ASN A 379 -6.63 -4.97 -30.65
N LEU A 380 -5.51 -5.69 -30.52
CA LEU A 380 -4.45 -5.31 -29.58
C LEU A 380 -3.91 -3.92 -29.87
N LYS A 381 -3.65 -3.58 -31.14
CA LYS A 381 -3.20 -2.23 -31.52
C LYS A 381 -4.26 -1.18 -31.24
N VAL A 382 -5.53 -1.46 -31.51
CA VAL A 382 -6.65 -0.56 -31.18
C VAL A 382 -6.71 -0.29 -29.67
N ALA A 383 -6.63 -1.35 -28.85
CA ALA A 383 -6.66 -1.20 -27.40
C ALA A 383 -5.46 -0.42 -26.84
N ILE A 384 -4.24 -0.67 -27.34
CA ILE A 384 -3.07 0.10 -26.91
C ILE A 384 -3.17 1.56 -27.36
N ALA A 385 -3.69 1.83 -28.56
CA ALA A 385 -3.88 3.19 -29.06
C ALA A 385 -4.92 3.99 -28.26
N ALA A 386 -5.87 3.31 -27.62
CA ALA A 386 -6.89 3.92 -26.76
C ALA A 386 -6.38 4.26 -25.34
N MET A 387 -5.17 3.83 -24.98
CA MET A 387 -4.56 4.15 -23.68
C MET A 387 -4.05 5.61 -23.66
N PRO A 388 -4.01 6.24 -22.46
CA PRO A 388 -3.23 7.44 -22.22
C PRO A 388 -1.77 7.28 -22.69
N VAL A 389 -1.14 8.38 -23.09
CA VAL A 389 0.21 8.37 -23.65
C VAL A 389 1.23 7.81 -22.66
N ASP A 390 1.14 8.19 -21.39
CA ASP A 390 2.01 7.69 -20.32
C ASP A 390 1.91 6.17 -20.16
N LEU A 391 0.71 5.59 -20.31
CA LEU A 391 0.51 4.15 -20.26
C LEU A 391 1.00 3.48 -21.55
N SER A 392 0.50 3.89 -22.73
CA SER A 392 0.84 3.26 -24.02
C SER A 392 2.34 3.26 -24.32
N GLN A 393 3.10 4.25 -23.81
CA GLN A 393 4.54 4.36 -24.00
C GLN A 393 5.37 3.54 -23.00
N THR A 394 4.74 2.85 -22.04
CA THR A 394 5.47 1.94 -21.16
C THR A 394 6.12 0.78 -21.94
N PRO A 395 7.25 0.24 -21.46
CA PRO A 395 7.94 -0.87 -22.11
C PRO A 395 7.06 -2.09 -22.41
N GLU A 396 6.10 -2.42 -21.53
CA GLU A 396 5.12 -3.50 -21.73
C GLU A 396 4.34 -3.33 -23.04
N TRP A 397 3.70 -2.18 -23.22
CA TRP A 397 2.82 -1.95 -24.36
C TRP A 397 3.58 -1.68 -25.64
N GLN A 398 4.75 -1.05 -25.56
CA GLN A 398 5.63 -0.91 -26.70
C GLN A 398 6.14 -2.28 -27.19
N TYR A 399 6.50 -3.20 -26.28
CA TYR A 399 6.88 -4.54 -26.69
C TYR A 399 5.74 -5.29 -27.38
N TRP A 400 4.53 -5.24 -26.80
CA TRP A 400 3.36 -5.90 -27.38
C TRP A 400 2.88 -5.26 -28.67
N TRP A 401 3.05 -3.95 -28.84
CA TRP A 401 2.81 -3.27 -30.10
C TRP A 401 3.77 -3.78 -31.18
N ALA A 402 5.07 -3.86 -30.89
CA ALA A 402 6.07 -4.41 -31.82
C ALA A 402 5.73 -5.86 -32.21
N ARG A 403 5.25 -6.64 -31.25
CA ARG A 403 4.77 -8.01 -31.51
C ARG A 403 3.57 -8.04 -32.44
N ALA A 404 2.61 -7.14 -32.28
CA ALA A 404 1.47 -7.00 -33.18
C ALA A 404 1.91 -6.56 -34.59
N ASP A 405 2.82 -5.59 -34.70
CA ASP A 405 3.39 -5.14 -35.98
C ASP A 405 4.01 -6.31 -36.75
N ALA A 406 4.89 -7.10 -36.11
CA ALA A 406 5.51 -8.26 -36.73
C ALA A 406 4.49 -9.32 -37.19
N LYS A 407 3.45 -9.56 -36.38
CA LYS A 407 2.38 -10.52 -36.69
C LYS A 407 1.47 -10.07 -37.83
N LEU A 408 1.37 -8.76 -38.05
CA LEU A 408 0.62 -8.14 -39.14
C LEU A 408 1.49 -7.87 -40.39
N GLY A 409 2.77 -8.27 -40.37
CA GLY A 409 3.68 -8.17 -41.51
C GLY A 409 4.59 -6.94 -41.50
N ASP A 410 4.44 -6.03 -40.55
CA ASP A 410 5.33 -4.87 -40.37
C ASP A 410 6.56 -5.25 -39.52
N ASN A 411 7.48 -5.97 -40.15
CA ASN A 411 8.71 -6.42 -39.50
C ASN A 411 9.69 -5.27 -39.24
N GLU A 412 9.68 -4.23 -40.06
CA GLU A 412 10.58 -3.08 -39.93
C GLU A 412 10.18 -2.23 -38.72
N GLY A 413 8.89 -1.89 -38.59
CA GLY A 413 8.35 -1.16 -37.44
C GLY A 413 8.54 -1.93 -36.13
N ALA A 414 8.32 -3.25 -36.15
CA ALA A 414 8.57 -4.11 -35.00
C ALA A 414 10.03 -4.07 -34.54
N LYS A 415 10.97 -4.22 -35.48
CA LYS A 415 12.41 -4.18 -35.17
C LYS A 415 12.83 -2.85 -34.59
N ALA A 416 12.38 -1.74 -35.18
CA ALA A 416 12.70 -0.39 -34.68
C ALA A 416 12.20 -0.20 -33.24
N ARG A 417 10.99 -0.65 -32.93
CA ARG A 417 10.41 -0.52 -31.58
C ARG A 417 11.11 -1.43 -30.56
N TRP A 418 11.46 -2.67 -30.91
CA TRP A 418 12.29 -3.51 -30.03
C TRP A 418 13.66 -2.89 -29.78
N GLN A 419 14.31 -2.32 -30.81
CA GLN A 419 15.62 -1.68 -30.66
C GLN A 419 15.58 -0.51 -29.69
N ALA A 420 14.49 0.26 -29.67
CA ALA A 420 14.31 1.35 -28.70
C ALA A 420 14.20 0.82 -27.26
N LEU A 421 13.56 -0.34 -27.06
CA LEU A 421 13.36 -0.94 -25.73
C LEU A 421 14.64 -1.49 -25.12
N THR A 422 15.65 -1.83 -25.92
CA THR A 422 16.94 -2.33 -25.40
C THR A 422 17.73 -1.25 -24.65
N LEU A 423 17.25 -0.02 -24.57
CA LEU A 423 17.85 1.03 -23.73
C LEU A 423 17.32 1.00 -22.29
N THR A 424 16.26 0.24 -22.03
CA THR A 424 15.63 0.13 -20.71
C THR A 424 16.00 -1.21 -20.07
N PRO A 425 16.73 -1.24 -18.94
CA PRO A 425 17.13 -2.49 -18.28
C PRO A 425 15.99 -3.08 -17.45
N ASP A 426 14.87 -3.40 -18.11
CA ASP A 426 13.70 -4.05 -17.52
C ASP A 426 13.33 -5.35 -18.25
N TYR A 427 12.28 -6.01 -17.76
CA TYR A 427 11.81 -7.27 -18.33
C TYR A 427 11.52 -7.19 -19.84
N TYR A 428 10.91 -6.11 -20.32
CA TYR A 428 10.54 -5.96 -21.73
C TYR A 428 11.71 -5.52 -22.61
N GLY A 429 12.67 -4.79 -22.08
CA GLY A 429 13.95 -4.51 -22.73
C GLY A 429 14.77 -5.78 -22.95
N PHE A 430 14.80 -6.69 -21.97
CA PHE A 430 15.44 -8.00 -22.13
C PHE A 430 14.69 -8.89 -23.14
N LEU A 431 13.36 -8.93 -23.11
CA LEU A 431 12.58 -9.64 -24.14
C LEU A 431 12.77 -9.06 -25.54
N ALA A 432 12.94 -7.74 -25.67
CA ALA A 432 13.25 -7.09 -26.94
C ALA A 432 14.65 -7.50 -27.44
N ALA A 433 15.64 -7.57 -26.55
CA ALA A 433 16.98 -8.06 -26.88
C ALA A 433 16.95 -9.53 -27.34
N ASP A 434 16.19 -10.40 -26.66
CA ASP A 434 15.96 -11.79 -27.10
C ASP A 434 15.35 -11.87 -28.51
N ARG A 435 14.38 -10.99 -28.81
CA ARG A 435 13.73 -10.94 -30.13
C ARG A 435 14.66 -10.47 -31.24
N LEU A 436 15.66 -9.65 -30.90
CA LEU A 436 16.67 -9.13 -31.82
C LEU A 436 17.93 -9.99 -31.91
N ASP A 437 18.07 -11.01 -31.04
CA ASP A 437 19.26 -11.84 -30.89
C ASP A 437 20.53 -11.01 -30.58
N ILE A 438 20.40 -10.09 -29.59
CA ILE A 438 21.52 -9.25 -29.12
C ILE A 438 21.77 -9.42 -27.62
N ALA A 439 22.94 -8.99 -27.15
CA ALA A 439 23.29 -9.05 -25.73
C ALA A 439 22.39 -8.15 -24.86
N TYR A 440 22.15 -8.56 -23.62
CA TYR A 440 21.32 -7.79 -22.69
C TYR A 440 21.97 -6.47 -22.25
N PRO A 441 21.18 -5.38 -22.18
CA PRO A 441 21.64 -4.06 -21.78
C PRO A 441 21.78 -3.94 -20.26
N TRP A 442 22.90 -4.39 -19.69
CA TRP A 442 23.18 -4.20 -18.27
C TRP A 442 23.74 -2.80 -17.98
N PRO A 443 23.19 -2.04 -17.00
CA PRO A 443 23.76 -0.76 -16.60
C PRO A 443 25.10 -0.97 -15.88
N LYS A 444 26.08 -0.09 -16.16
CA LYS A 444 27.35 -0.07 -15.41
C LYS A 444 27.09 0.49 -14.00
N ILE A 445 27.40 -0.28 -12.96
CA ILE A 445 27.23 0.17 -11.56
C ILE A 445 28.33 1.18 -11.24
N PRO A 446 28.01 2.39 -10.73
CA PRO A 446 29.02 3.35 -10.30
C PRO A 446 29.77 2.86 -9.04
N PRO A 447 31.03 3.25 -8.84
CA PRO A 447 31.79 2.90 -7.63
C PRO A 447 31.12 3.50 -6.38
N LEU A 448 31.32 2.84 -5.22
CA LEU A 448 30.81 3.32 -3.94
C LEU A 448 31.47 4.67 -3.55
N PRO A 449 30.73 5.60 -2.91
CA PRO A 449 31.32 6.84 -2.41
C PRO A 449 32.38 6.54 -1.33
N THR A 450 33.54 7.19 -1.43
CA THR A 450 34.55 7.20 -0.37
C THR A 450 34.24 8.32 0.61
N LEU A 451 34.09 8.01 1.90
CA LEU A 451 33.97 9.02 2.95
C LEU A 451 35.34 9.66 3.19
N ASP A 452 35.42 10.98 3.02
CA ASP A 452 36.60 11.76 3.41
C ASP A 452 36.57 11.95 4.93
N THR A 453 37.53 11.39 5.64
CA THR A 453 37.63 11.44 7.11
C THR A 453 38.53 12.56 7.61
N THR A 454 38.77 13.60 6.81
CA THR A 454 39.74 14.67 7.14
C THR A 454 39.13 16.05 7.45
N ALA A 455 37.90 16.13 7.96
CA ALA A 455 37.28 17.37 8.41
C ALA A 455 37.27 17.51 9.94
#